data_AF-A0A6P0LGF2-F1
#
_entry.id   AF-A0A6P0LGF2-F1
#
_cell.length_a   1.000
_cell.length_b   1.000
_cell.length_c   1.000
_cell.angle_alpha   90.00
_cell.angle_beta   90.00
_cell.angle_gamma   90.00
#
_symmetry.space_group_name_H-M   'P 1'
#
loop_
_entity.id
_entity.type
_entity.pdbx_description
1 polymer ?
#
loop_
_entity_poly.entity_id
_entity_poly.type
_entity_poly.pdbx_seq_one_letter_code
_entity_poly.pdbx_strand_id
1 'polypeptide(L)'
;RIRKLVNQSLEMVGLSGVGDRYPAELSGGMRKRVSFARAIMYNPDNPRDNPEVLLYDEPTAGLDPIASTVIEDLVRQIQRDENACSTYLMVSHQESTIRRTADRVVFLYKGKVQWSGSVGEIDTTDNPLVQQFFSASTTGPIQVVG
;
A
#
# COMPACT_ATOMS: atom_id res chain seq x y z
N ARG A 1 -15.74 10.53 -23.02
CA ARG A 1 -14.77 9.41 -22.87
C ARG A 1 -13.98 9.50 -21.56
N ILE A 2 -13.15 10.52 -21.33
CA ILE A 2 -12.33 10.69 -20.10
C ILE A 2 -13.17 10.59 -18.82
N ARG A 3 -14.29 11.32 -18.74
CA ARG A 3 -15.20 11.28 -17.58
C ARG A 3 -15.69 9.86 -17.24
N LYS A 4 -15.87 8.99 -18.24
CA LYS A 4 -16.24 7.59 -18.01
C LYS A 4 -15.11 6.81 -17.32
N LEU A 5 -13.87 6.97 -17.79
CA LEU A 5 -12.68 6.33 -17.20
C LEU A 5 -12.42 6.81 -15.77
N VAL A 6 -12.58 8.12 -15.53
CA VAL A 6 -12.48 8.69 -14.19
C VAL A 6 -13.53 8.09 -13.25
N ASN A 7 -14.79 8.01 -13.70
CA ASN A 7 -15.85 7.44 -12.88
C ASN A 7 -15.63 5.95 -12.59
N GLN A 8 -15.16 5.17 -13.57
CA GLN A 8 -14.79 3.77 -13.36
C GLN A 8 -13.66 3.63 -12.33
N SER A 9 -12.64 4.50 -12.39
CA SER A 9 -11.53 4.45 -11.43
C SER A 9 -11.92 4.87 -10.02
N LEU A 10 -12.84 5.84 -9.90
CA LEU A 10 -13.45 6.21 -8.62
C LEU A 10 -14.32 5.08 -8.05
N GLU A 11 -15.05 4.36 -8.90
CA GLU A 11 -15.85 3.21 -8.49
C GLU A 11 -14.98 2.06 -7.97
N MET A 12 -13.85 1.76 -8.63
CA MET A 12 -12.89 0.74 -8.18
C MET A 12 -12.37 1.00 -6.76
N VAL A 13 -12.28 2.26 -6.34
CA VAL A 13 -11.84 2.64 -4.99
C VAL A 13 -13.00 2.95 -4.04
N GLY A 14 -14.24 2.61 -4.40
CA GLY A 14 -15.43 2.80 -3.57
C GLY A 14 -15.82 4.27 -3.36
N LEU A 15 -15.59 5.12 -4.37
CA LEU A 15 -15.85 6.56 -4.37
C LEU A 15 -16.81 7.00 -5.49
N SER A 16 -17.80 6.18 -5.82
CA SER A 16 -18.82 6.54 -6.81
C SER A 16 -19.52 7.85 -6.46
N GLY A 17 -19.69 8.73 -7.44
CA GLY A 17 -20.40 10.01 -7.29
C GLY A 17 -19.63 11.14 -6.61
N VAL A 18 -18.33 10.98 -6.31
CA VAL A 18 -17.50 12.06 -5.74
C VAL A 18 -16.73 12.88 -6.78
N GLY A 19 -16.88 12.56 -8.07
CA GLY A 19 -16.02 13.10 -9.15
C GLY A 19 -16.07 14.61 -9.36
N ASP A 20 -17.11 15.28 -8.87
CA ASP A 20 -17.25 16.74 -8.97
C ASP A 20 -16.85 17.47 -7.67
N ARG A 21 -16.41 16.75 -6.62
CA ARG A 21 -15.98 17.34 -5.35
C ARG A 21 -14.51 17.76 -5.40
N TYR A 22 -14.20 18.90 -4.79
CA TYR A 22 -12.83 19.38 -4.60
C TYR A 22 -12.12 18.61 -3.48
N PRO A 23 -10.77 18.52 -3.51
CA PRO A 23 -9.99 17.83 -2.47
C PRO A 23 -10.25 18.31 -1.04
N ALA A 24 -10.62 19.58 -0.87
CA ALA A 24 -10.99 20.16 0.42
C ALA A 24 -12.32 19.62 0.98
N GLU A 25 -13.20 19.10 0.13
CA GLU A 25 -14.52 18.56 0.47
C GLU A 25 -14.47 17.05 0.79
N LEU A 26 -13.28 16.45 0.76
CA LEU A 26 -13.05 15.02 0.98
C LEU A 26 -12.45 14.78 2.37
N SER A 27 -12.86 13.69 3.02
CA SER A 27 -12.19 13.22 4.24
C SER A 27 -10.76 12.76 3.94
N GLY A 28 -9.91 12.62 4.97
CA GLY A 28 -8.53 12.15 4.79
C GLY A 28 -8.45 10.78 4.08
N GLY A 29 -9.30 9.83 4.48
CA GLY A 29 -9.40 8.52 3.81
C GLY A 29 -9.96 8.58 2.40
N MET A 30 -10.87 9.52 2.10
CA MET A 30 -11.33 9.74 0.72
C MET A 30 -10.21 10.29 -0.16
N ARG A 31 -9.42 11.26 0.34
CA ARG A 31 -8.27 11.80 -0.41
C ARG A 31 -7.23 10.72 -0.74
N LYS A 32 -6.94 9.83 0.20
CA LYS A 32 -6.08 8.65 -0.07
C LYS A 32 -6.70 7.74 -1.14
N ARG A 33 -7.99 7.40 -1.04
CA ARG A 33 -8.63 6.57 -2.08
C ARG A 33 -8.66 7.24 -3.46
N VAL A 34 -8.81 8.57 -3.55
CA VAL A 34 -8.65 9.31 -4.81
C VAL A 34 -7.21 9.22 -5.34
N SER A 35 -6.19 9.26 -4.48
CA SER A 35 -4.80 9.09 -4.96
C SER A 35 -4.54 7.69 -5.50
N PHE A 36 -5.18 6.67 -4.92
CA PHE A 36 -5.18 5.30 -5.47
C PHE A 36 -5.86 5.25 -6.83
N ALA A 37 -7.07 5.80 -6.98
CA ALA A 37 -7.77 5.85 -8.26
C ALA A 37 -6.93 6.49 -9.36
N ARG A 38 -6.20 7.57 -9.03
CA ARG A 38 -5.27 8.22 -9.96
C ARG A 38 -4.09 7.33 -10.35
N ALA A 39 -3.55 6.56 -9.41
CA ALA A 39 -2.39 5.70 -9.63
C ALA A 39 -2.71 4.48 -10.50
N ILE A 40 -3.96 4.00 -10.48
CA ILE A 40 -4.41 2.81 -11.23
C ILE A 40 -5.14 3.15 -12.54
N MET A 41 -5.14 4.42 -12.95
CA MET A 41 -5.82 4.84 -14.17
C MET A 41 -5.30 4.06 -15.38
N TYR A 42 -6.22 3.45 -16.12
CA TYR A 42 -5.94 2.71 -17.34
C TYR A 42 -6.15 3.59 -18.59
N ASN A 43 -5.20 3.54 -19.54
CA ASN A 43 -5.32 4.18 -20.84
C ASN A 43 -5.69 3.15 -21.93
N PRO A 44 -6.95 3.11 -22.41
CA PRO A 44 -7.37 2.19 -23.46
C PRO A 44 -6.78 2.50 -24.85
N ASP A 45 -6.28 3.72 -25.09
CA ASP A 45 -5.75 4.12 -26.38
C ASP A 45 -4.28 3.72 -26.57
N ASN A 46 -3.54 3.60 -25.47
CA ASN A 46 -2.14 3.23 -25.48
C ASN A 46 -1.82 2.39 -24.25
N PRO A 47 -1.84 1.05 -24.38
CA PRO A 47 -1.56 0.15 -23.27
C PRO A 47 -0.17 0.32 -22.64
N ARG A 48 0.79 0.94 -23.33
CA ARG A 48 2.13 1.24 -22.78
C ARG A 48 2.11 2.36 -21.75
N ASP A 49 1.04 3.15 -21.69
CA ASP A 49 0.88 4.18 -20.67
C ASP A 49 0.33 3.62 -19.35
N ASN A 50 -0.06 2.34 -19.33
CA ASN A 50 -0.54 1.69 -18.12
C ASN A 50 0.62 1.43 -17.16
N PRO A 51 0.41 1.62 -15.84
CA PRO A 51 1.42 1.30 -14.86
C PRO A 51 1.72 -0.20 -14.84
N GLU A 52 2.98 -0.56 -14.97
CA GLU A 52 3.46 -1.94 -14.79
C GLU A 52 3.76 -2.26 -13.33
N VAL A 53 4.07 -1.23 -12.53
CA VAL A 53 4.34 -1.34 -11.09
C VAL A 53 3.77 -0.13 -10.35
N LEU A 54 3.08 -0.36 -9.24
CA LEU A 54 2.64 0.69 -8.32
C LEU A 54 3.61 0.83 -7.15
N LEU A 55 3.94 2.06 -6.77
CA LEU A 55 4.78 2.37 -5.62
C LEU A 55 3.94 3.07 -4.56
N TYR A 56 3.81 2.45 -3.39
CA TYR A 56 3.09 3.02 -2.25
C TYR A 56 4.08 3.40 -1.15
N ASP A 57 4.08 4.68 -0.79
CA ASP A 57 4.82 5.19 0.36
C ASP A 57 3.84 5.38 1.52
N GLU A 58 3.88 4.46 2.50
CA GLU A 58 3.09 4.51 3.74
C GLU A 58 1.59 4.82 3.52
N PRO A 59 0.87 4.02 2.71
CA PRO A 59 -0.49 4.36 2.26
C PRO A 59 -1.50 4.42 3.40
N THR A 60 -1.28 3.66 4.47
CA THR A 60 -2.16 3.58 5.65
C THR A 60 -1.80 4.58 6.76
N ALA A 61 -0.73 5.38 6.60
CA ALA A 61 -0.30 6.31 7.65
C ALA A 61 -1.39 7.34 8.00
N GLY A 62 -1.60 7.55 9.31
CA GLY A 62 -2.56 8.50 9.85
C GLY A 62 -4.04 8.07 9.73
N LEU A 63 -4.30 6.82 9.37
CA LEU A 63 -5.65 6.24 9.38
C LEU A 63 -5.88 5.46 10.67
N ASP A 64 -7.14 5.42 11.11
CA ASP A 64 -7.56 4.48 12.14
C ASP A 64 -7.50 3.03 11.60
N PRO A 65 -7.47 2.00 12.48
CA PRO A 65 -7.32 0.61 12.04
C PRO A 65 -8.38 0.11 11.05
N ILE A 66 -9.62 0.60 11.14
CA ILE A 66 -10.70 0.20 10.22
C ILE A 66 -10.45 0.82 8.84
N ALA A 67 -10.12 2.11 8.80
CA ALA A 67 -9.80 2.79 7.54
C ALA A 67 -8.53 2.21 6.88
N SER A 68 -7.50 1.83 7.65
CA SER A 68 -6.32 1.12 7.13
C SER A 68 -6.70 -0.19 6.47
N THR A 69 -7.56 -0.98 7.11
CA THR A 69 -8.05 -2.26 6.55
C THR A 69 -8.72 -2.07 5.19
N VAL A 70 -9.55 -1.03 5.04
CA VAL A 70 -10.21 -0.70 3.77
C VAL A 70 -9.18 -0.39 2.66
N ILE A 71 -8.10 0.32 2.99
CA ILE A 71 -7.03 0.61 2.03
C ILE A 71 -6.24 -0.65 1.67
N GLU A 72 -5.92 -1.49 2.64
CA GLU A 72 -5.19 -2.74 2.44
C GLU A 72 -5.98 -3.74 1.57
N ASP A 73 -7.28 -3.86 1.81
CA ASP A 73 -8.18 -4.69 0.99
C ASP A 73 -8.28 -4.15 -0.43
N LEU A 74 -8.33 -2.82 -0.59
CA LEU A 74 -8.31 -2.19 -1.90
C LEU A 74 -7.01 -2.48 -2.66
N VAL A 75 -5.84 -2.43 -2.01
CA VAL A 75 -4.55 -2.81 -2.61
C VAL A 75 -4.62 -4.25 -3.13
N ARG A 76 -5.11 -5.19 -2.31
CA ARG A 76 -5.25 -6.60 -2.70
C ARG A 76 -6.28 -6.82 -3.81
N GLN A 77 -7.35 -6.03 -3.83
CA GLN A 77 -8.34 -6.10 -4.90
C GLN A 77 -7.75 -5.63 -6.23
N ILE A 78 -7.05 -4.48 -6.23
CA ILE A 78 -6.35 -3.95 -7.42
C ILE A 78 -5.33 -4.96 -7.94
N GLN A 79 -4.54 -5.58 -7.05
CA GLN A 79 -3.55 -6.60 -7.42
C GLN A 79 -4.16 -7.78 -8.19
N ARG A 80 -5.42 -8.13 -7.90
CA ARG A 80 -6.13 -9.29 -8.47
C ARG A 80 -6.94 -8.94 -9.72
N ASP A 81 -7.14 -7.67 -10.03
CA ASP A 81 -7.88 -7.24 -11.22
C ASP A 81 -6.98 -7.39 -12.45
N GLU A 82 -7.39 -8.23 -13.39
CA GLU A 82 -6.67 -8.49 -14.64
C GLU A 82 -6.53 -7.24 -15.52
N ASN A 83 -7.36 -6.22 -15.30
CA ASN A 83 -7.33 -4.94 -16.02
C ASN A 83 -6.48 -3.89 -15.31
N ALA A 84 -5.91 -4.20 -14.14
CA ALA A 84 -5.09 -3.30 -13.34
C ALA A 84 -3.64 -3.77 -13.23
N CYS A 85 -2.82 -2.92 -12.62
CA CYS A 85 -1.43 -3.24 -12.32
C CYS A 85 -1.35 -4.30 -11.21
N SER A 86 -0.92 -5.51 -11.56
CA SER A 86 -0.82 -6.65 -10.64
C SER A 86 0.40 -6.59 -9.72
N THR A 87 1.41 -5.76 -10.04
CA THR A 87 2.65 -5.67 -9.26
C THR A 87 2.71 -4.36 -8.49
N TYR A 88 3.09 -4.41 -7.22
CA TYR A 88 3.34 -3.22 -6.42
C TYR A 88 4.48 -3.42 -5.42
N LEU A 89 5.07 -2.31 -5.01
CA LEU A 89 6.03 -2.21 -3.90
C LEU A 89 5.46 -1.23 -2.88
N MET A 90 5.46 -1.63 -1.61
CA MET A 90 4.96 -0.82 -0.50
C MET A 90 6.04 -0.63 0.55
N VAL A 91 6.22 0.62 0.98
CA VAL A 91 6.95 0.95 2.20
C VAL A 91 5.94 1.05 3.34
N SER A 92 6.16 0.29 4.41
CA SER A 92 5.35 0.31 5.62
C SER A 92 6.18 -0.08 6.83
N HIS A 93 5.94 0.58 7.95
CA HIS A 93 6.41 0.15 9.27
C HIS A 93 5.30 -0.54 10.09
N GLN A 94 4.06 -0.61 9.58
CA GLN A 94 2.92 -1.20 10.27
C GLN A 94 2.82 -2.70 9.98
N GLU A 95 3.02 -3.53 11.00
CA GLU A 95 2.97 -4.98 10.89
C GLU A 95 1.64 -5.49 10.29
N SER A 96 0.50 -4.93 10.70
CA SER A 96 -0.81 -5.32 10.17
C SER A 96 -0.89 -5.15 8.66
N THR A 97 -0.41 -4.01 8.15
CA THR A 97 -0.36 -3.70 6.72
C THR A 97 0.58 -4.67 6.00
N ILE A 98 1.78 -4.89 6.55
CA ILE A 98 2.78 -5.81 5.98
C ILE A 98 2.17 -7.20 5.85
N ARG A 99 1.58 -7.74 6.92
CA ARG A 99 1.02 -9.10 6.94
C ARG A 99 -0.18 -9.28 6.02
N ARG A 100 -1.01 -8.24 5.85
CA ARG A 100 -2.21 -8.32 5.01
C ARG A 100 -1.89 -8.20 3.51
N THR A 101 -0.91 -7.36 3.17
CA THR A 101 -0.66 -6.96 1.78
C THR A 101 0.58 -7.64 1.18
N ALA A 102 1.65 -7.85 1.93
CA ALA A 102 2.90 -8.33 1.36
C ALA A 102 2.89 -9.85 1.09
N ASP A 103 3.40 -10.24 -0.07
CA ASP A 103 3.78 -11.63 -0.35
C ASP A 103 5.25 -11.88 0.02
N ARG A 104 6.11 -10.87 -0.18
CA ARG A 104 7.52 -10.83 0.18
C ARG A 104 7.85 -9.54 0.93
N VAL A 105 8.79 -9.62 1.84
CA VAL A 105 9.25 -8.50 2.68
C VAL A 105 10.75 -8.33 2.52
N VAL A 106 11.19 -7.08 2.42
CA VAL A 106 12.60 -6.67 2.46
C VAL A 106 12.78 -5.75 3.64
N PHE A 107 13.60 -6.17 4.61
CA PHE A 107 13.85 -5.40 5.82
C PHE A 107 15.14 -4.57 5.66
N LEU A 108 15.01 -3.26 5.82
CA LEU A 108 16.13 -2.32 5.70
C LEU A 108 16.51 -1.78 7.08
N TYR A 109 17.81 -1.71 7.35
CA TYR A 109 18.36 -0.99 8.49
C TYR A 109 19.69 -0.34 8.10
N LYS A 110 19.87 0.94 8.48
CA LYS A 110 21.05 1.76 8.15
C LYS A 110 21.40 1.75 6.65
N GLY A 111 20.37 1.87 5.80
CA GLY A 111 20.53 1.93 4.34
C GLY A 111 20.97 0.60 3.69
N LYS A 112 20.89 -0.52 4.41
CA LYS A 112 21.25 -1.84 3.91
C LYS A 112 20.07 -2.81 4.05
N VAL A 113 19.92 -3.69 3.08
CA VAL A 113 19.04 -4.86 3.20
C VAL A 113 19.67 -5.80 4.22
N GLN A 114 18.95 -6.05 5.32
CA GLN A 114 19.40 -6.94 6.39
C GLN A 114 18.74 -8.31 6.31
N TRP A 115 17.55 -8.35 5.71
CA TRP A 115 16.77 -9.58 5.58
C TRP A 115 15.80 -9.45 4.41
N SER A 116 15.49 -10.56 3.76
CA SER A 116 14.42 -10.67 2.79
C SER A 116 13.83 -12.07 2.80
N GLY A 117 12.52 -12.18 2.79
CA GLY A 117 11.81 -13.46 2.81
C GLY A 117 10.35 -13.29 2.43
N SER A 118 9.61 -14.39 2.42
CA SER A 118 8.15 -14.37 2.42
C SER A 118 7.62 -13.81 3.74
N VAL A 119 6.39 -13.30 3.72
CA VAL A 119 5.75 -12.76 4.92
C VAL A 119 5.61 -13.80 6.05
N GLY A 120 5.48 -15.09 5.71
CA GLY A 120 5.39 -16.18 6.69
C GLY A 120 6.72 -16.51 7.38
N GLU A 121 7.85 -16.11 6.82
CA GLU A 121 9.19 -16.33 7.41
C GLU A 121 9.53 -15.28 8.48
N ILE A 122 8.72 -14.24 8.65
CA ILE A 122 8.89 -13.23 9.70
C ILE A 122 8.89 -13.88 11.09
N ASP A 123 8.04 -14.89 11.30
CA ASP A 123 7.82 -15.51 12.62
C ASP A 123 8.84 -16.62 12.95
N THR A 124 9.59 -17.09 11.94
CA THR A 124 10.53 -18.22 12.08
C THR A 124 11.99 -17.84 11.85
N THR A 125 12.25 -16.60 11.42
CA THR A 125 13.61 -16.08 11.22
C THR A 125 14.39 -15.98 12.54
N ASP A 126 15.70 -16.24 12.47
CA ASP A 126 16.66 -16.04 13.56
C ASP A 126 17.32 -14.65 13.51
N ASN A 127 16.93 -13.79 12.55
CA ASN A 127 17.51 -12.46 12.41
C ASN A 127 17.09 -11.54 13.56
N PRO A 128 18.03 -11.08 14.41
CA PRO A 128 17.70 -10.33 15.62
C PRO A 128 17.13 -8.93 15.34
N LEU A 129 17.41 -8.32 14.18
CA LEU A 129 16.83 -7.04 13.78
C LEU A 129 15.34 -7.20 13.45
N VAL A 130 15.01 -8.25 12.69
CA VAL A 130 13.62 -8.56 12.32
C VAL A 130 12.82 -8.94 13.56
N GLN A 131 13.37 -9.84 14.40
CA GLN A 131 12.73 -10.22 15.66
C GLN A 131 12.47 -9.02 16.57
N GLN A 132 13.46 -8.13 16.75
CA GLN A 132 13.28 -6.94 17.58
C GLN A 132 12.17 -6.02 17.03
N PHE A 133 12.16 -5.78 15.72
CA PHE A 133 11.17 -4.90 15.09
C PHE A 133 9.74 -5.43 15.23
N PHE A 134 9.49 -6.69 14.87
CA PHE A 134 8.15 -7.27 14.89
C PHE A 134 7.66 -7.63 16.31
N SER A 135 8.57 -7.86 17.27
CA SER A 135 8.18 -8.00 18.68
C SER A 135 7.95 -6.67 19.40
N ALA A 136 8.17 -5.53 18.72
CA ALA A 136 8.20 -4.20 19.32
C ALA A 136 9.12 -4.11 20.56
N SER A 137 10.21 -4.88 20.57
CA SER A 137 11.14 -4.93 21.70
C SER A 137 12.03 -3.68 21.72
N THR A 138 12.12 -3.05 22.89
CA THR A 138 13.06 -1.96 23.15
C THR A 138 14.49 -2.45 23.34
N THR A 139 14.69 -3.75 23.50
CA THR A 139 16.01 -4.38 23.67
C THR A 139 16.41 -5.10 22.38
N GLY A 140 17.61 -4.82 21.88
CA GLY A 140 18.20 -5.52 20.75
C GLY A 140 19.17 -4.64 19.94
N PRO A 141 19.59 -5.11 18.74
CA PRO A 141 20.56 -4.41 17.90
C PRO A 141 20.06 -3.09 17.29
N ILE A 142 18.76 -2.91 17.09
CA ILE A 142 18.15 -1.64 16.67
C ILE A 142 18.29 -0.65 17.82
N GLN A 143 19.13 0.36 17.62
CA GLN A 143 19.27 1.49 18.53
C GLN A 143 18.06 2.42 18.36
N VAL A 144 17.22 2.53 19.39
CA VAL A 144 16.16 3.55 19.43
C VAL A 144 16.86 4.88 19.72
N VAL A 145 16.85 5.78 18.74
CA VAL A 145 17.24 7.16 18.99
C VAL A 145 16.07 7.78 19.75
N GLY A 146 16.25 8.01 21.05
CA GLY A 146 15.31 8.74 21.89
C GLY A 146 15.22 10.20 21.49
#